data_AF-W6PRE9-F1
#
_entry.id   AF-W6PRE9-F1
#
_cell.length_a   1.000
_cell.length_b   1.000
_cell.length_c   1.000
_cell.angle_alpha   90.00
_cell.angle_beta   90.00
_cell.angle_gamma   90.00
#
_symmetry.space_group_name_H-M   'P 1'
#
loop_
_entity.id
_entity.type
_entity.pdbx_description
1 polymer ?
#
loop_
_entity_poly.entity_id
_entity_poly.type
_entity_poly.pdbx_seq_one_letter_code
_entity_poly.pdbx_strand_id
1 'polypeptide(L)'
;MASASEAAFAYHEPSIKTVLSYTSFLLTLNIANTCLDKLLYCGFFGQLFIGVLWGTLGAQWIDQETERVIQQIGYLGLILLIYEGGLSTSIQSLKANILLSTAVAITGVCVPMGFSFILEELACVGHPSSVLRCWCSLERN
;
A
#
# COMPACT_ATOMS: atom_id res chain seq x y z
N MET A 1 28.20 29.37 -29.50
CA MET A 1 28.57 29.78 -28.13
C MET A 1 27.73 28.94 -27.19
N ALA A 2 28.35 27.97 -26.52
CA ALA A 2 27.68 27.03 -25.62
C ALA A 2 27.56 27.67 -24.23
N SER A 3 26.35 27.69 -23.68
CA SER A 3 26.07 28.27 -22.35
C SER A 3 26.30 27.20 -21.27
N ALA A 4 27.22 27.49 -20.36
CA ALA A 4 27.65 26.63 -19.26
C ALA A 4 26.64 26.59 -18.09
N SER A 5 25.37 26.25 -18.36
CA SER A 5 24.31 26.12 -17.33
C SER A 5 23.96 24.67 -17.01
N GLU A 6 24.81 23.71 -17.43
CA GLU A 6 24.57 22.27 -17.31
C GLU A 6 25.73 21.55 -16.58
N ALA A 7 26.44 22.26 -15.71
CA ALA A 7 27.53 21.71 -14.93
C ALA A 7 27.19 21.74 -13.43
N ALA A 8 26.83 20.56 -12.93
CA ALA A 8 26.81 20.16 -11.53
C ALA A 8 25.79 20.86 -10.62
N PHE A 9 24.64 20.20 -10.43
CA PHE A 9 23.93 20.27 -9.16
C PHE A 9 24.96 20.08 -8.03
N ALA A 10 25.12 21.07 -7.14
CA ALA A 10 25.95 20.91 -5.97
C ALA A 10 25.41 19.72 -5.17
N TYR A 11 26.16 18.63 -5.15
CA TYR A 11 25.80 17.43 -4.40
C TYR A 11 25.82 17.79 -2.92
N HIS A 12 24.64 17.98 -2.34
CA HIS A 12 24.51 18.12 -0.91
C HIS A 12 24.62 16.71 -0.32
N GLU A 13 25.79 16.39 0.25
CA GLU A 13 26.06 15.08 0.83
C GLU A 13 25.03 14.78 1.92
N PRO A 14 24.14 13.79 1.71
CA PRO A 14 23.12 13.46 2.69
C PRO A 14 23.83 12.84 3.90
N SER A 15 23.38 13.23 5.08
CA SER A 15 23.93 12.78 6.36
C SER A 15 23.97 11.24 6.44
N ILE A 16 25.12 10.70 6.87
CA ILE A 16 25.40 9.25 6.99
C ILE A 16 24.28 8.48 7.71
N LYS A 17 23.60 9.12 8.67
CA LYS A 17 22.46 8.55 9.40
C LYS A 17 21.30 8.16 8.48
N THR A 18 20.99 9.00 7.50
CA THR A 18 19.89 8.81 6.55
C THR A 18 20.19 7.63 5.62
N VAL A 19 21.41 7.55 5.09
CA VAL A 19 21.84 6.45 4.24
C VAL A 19 21.86 5.13 5.00
N LEU A 20 22.33 5.11 6.25
CA LEU A 20 22.29 3.91 7.10
C LEU A 20 20.84 3.44 7.36
N SER A 21 19.92 4.37 7.61
CA SER A 21 18.51 4.02 7.85
C SER A 21 17.88 3.42 6.58
N TYR A 22 18.06 4.04 5.42
CA TYR A 22 17.58 3.50 4.14
C TYR A 22 18.23 2.15 3.79
N THR A 23 19.52 1.98 4.07
CA THR A 23 20.22 0.72 3.80
C THR A 23 19.75 -0.39 4.75
N SER A 24 19.48 -0.07 6.03
CA SER A 24 18.93 -1.02 6.98
C SER A 24 17.53 -1.49 6.58
N PHE A 25 16.69 -0.57 6.09
CA PHE A 25 15.38 -0.88 5.55
C PHE A 25 15.48 -1.78 4.29
N LEU A 26 16.37 -1.45 3.35
CA LEU A 26 16.63 -2.26 2.17
C LEU A 26 17.18 -3.66 2.51
N LEU A 27 18.02 -3.78 3.54
CA LEU A 27 18.54 -5.06 4.01
C LEU A 27 17.44 -5.92 4.63
N THR A 28 16.59 -5.32 5.48
CA THR A 28 15.42 -5.99 6.06
C THR A 28 14.43 -6.43 4.97
N LEU A 29 14.20 -5.61 3.95
CA LEU A 29 13.38 -5.96 2.78
C LEU A 29 13.97 -7.12 1.97
N ASN A 30 15.30 -7.20 1.82
CA ASN A 30 15.97 -8.29 1.10
C ASN A 30 15.90 -9.62 1.85
N ILE A 31 16.10 -9.57 3.18
CA ILE A 31 15.94 -10.74 4.07
C ILE A 31 14.47 -11.19 4.09
N ALA A 32 13.53 -10.25 4.19
CA ALA A 32 12.11 -10.54 4.14
C ALA A 32 11.72 -11.18 2.79
N ASN A 33 12.23 -10.67 1.66
CA ASN A 33 12.01 -11.28 0.34
C ASN A 33 12.55 -12.71 0.26
N THR A 34 13.77 -12.95 0.75
CA THR A 34 14.37 -14.30 0.74
C THR A 34 13.64 -15.27 1.67
N CYS A 35 13.09 -14.78 2.79
CA CYS A 35 12.27 -15.54 3.71
C CYS A 35 10.87 -15.83 3.15
N LEU A 36 10.24 -14.85 2.48
CA LEU A 36 8.92 -14.98 1.87
C LEU A 36 8.94 -15.85 0.61
N ASP A 37 9.98 -15.78 -0.22
CA ASP A 37 10.16 -16.65 -1.39
C ASP A 37 10.17 -18.14 -1.01
N LYS A 38 10.67 -18.43 0.21
CA LYS A 38 10.67 -19.76 0.82
C LYS A 38 9.34 -20.16 1.47
N LEU A 39 8.46 -19.21 1.82
CA LEU A 39 7.30 -19.47 2.68
C LEU A 39 5.96 -19.31 1.98
N LEU A 40 5.81 -18.34 1.08
CA LEU A 40 4.55 -17.99 0.42
C LEU A 40 4.86 -17.42 -0.97
N TYR A 41 4.34 -18.05 -2.03
CA TYR A 41 4.43 -17.65 -3.44
C TYR A 41 3.70 -16.30 -3.72
N CYS A 42 3.99 -15.27 -2.93
CA CYS A 42 3.32 -13.97 -2.85
C CYS A 42 4.33 -12.89 -2.37
N GLY A 43 5.44 -12.75 -3.10
CA GLY A 43 6.52 -11.79 -2.76
C GLY A 43 6.10 -10.32 -2.82
N PHE A 44 5.06 -9.99 -3.60
CA PHE A 44 4.59 -8.62 -3.79
C PHE A 44 3.91 -8.02 -2.55
N PHE A 45 2.97 -8.75 -1.93
CA PHE A 45 2.22 -8.24 -0.78
C PHE A 45 3.07 -8.11 0.48
N GLY A 46 4.11 -8.93 0.65
CA GLY A 46 5.05 -8.79 1.75
C GLY A 46 5.86 -7.50 1.70
N GLN A 47 6.36 -7.16 0.51
CA GLN A 47 7.11 -5.92 0.31
C GLN A 47 6.23 -4.67 0.54
N LEU A 48 4.96 -4.73 0.14
CA LEU A 48 3.97 -3.70 0.42
C LEU A 48 3.73 -3.52 1.92
N PHE A 49 3.54 -4.62 2.67
CA PHE A 49 3.23 -4.56 4.10
C PHE A 49 4.40 -4.01 4.93
N ILE A 50 5.65 -4.42 4.63
CA ILE A 50 6.85 -3.83 5.24
C ILE A 50 6.96 -2.34 4.88
N GLY A 51 6.64 -1.96 3.64
CA GLY A 51 6.64 -0.56 3.19
C GLY A 51 5.63 0.31 3.93
N VAL A 52 4.43 -0.20 4.19
CA VAL A 52 3.39 0.52 4.96
C VAL A 52 3.77 0.65 6.44
N LEU A 53 4.33 -0.41 7.03
CA LEU A 53 4.78 -0.39 8.43
C LEU A 53 5.94 0.59 8.66
N TRP A 54 6.83 0.77 7.67
CA TRP A 54 8.00 1.65 7.78
C TRP A 54 7.80 3.04 7.16
N GLY A 55 6.68 3.27 6.48
CA GLY A 55 6.32 4.55 5.86
C GLY A 55 5.79 5.57 6.88
N THR A 56 4.85 6.41 6.47
CA THR A 56 4.32 7.53 7.26
C THR A 56 3.61 7.10 8.56
N LEU A 57 3.21 5.83 8.69
CA LEU A 57 2.61 5.24 9.88
C LEU A 57 3.63 4.81 10.96
N GLY A 58 4.92 4.67 10.63
CA GLY A 58 5.93 4.06 11.53
C GLY A 58 7.11 4.95 11.92
N ALA A 59 7.54 5.87 11.05
CA ALA A 59 8.61 6.81 11.37
C ALA A 59 8.54 8.03 10.44
N GLN A 60 8.31 9.21 11.01
CA GLN A 60 8.13 10.50 10.33
C GLN A 60 9.45 11.05 9.70
N TRP A 61 10.20 10.21 8.98
CA TRP A 61 11.54 10.47 8.45
C TRP A 61 11.57 10.95 6.99
N ILE A 62 10.45 10.85 6.27
CA ILE A 62 10.37 11.24 4.85
C ILE A 62 9.83 12.67 4.72
N ASP A 63 10.60 13.49 4.00
CA ASP A 63 10.23 14.87 3.65
C ASP A 63 8.98 14.89 2.74
N GLN A 64 8.13 15.90 2.94
CA GLN A 64 6.83 16.05 2.25
C GLN A 64 6.96 16.00 0.72
N GLU A 65 8.06 16.48 0.14
CA GLU A 65 8.26 16.44 -1.31
C GLU A 65 8.51 15.02 -1.83
N THR A 66 9.22 14.21 -1.05
CA THR A 66 9.51 12.81 -1.41
C THR A 66 8.26 11.94 -1.27
N GLU A 67 7.41 12.22 -0.28
CA GLU A 67 6.12 11.55 -0.13
C GLU A 67 5.24 11.73 -1.36
N ARG A 68 5.17 12.94 -1.93
CA ARG A 68 4.37 13.19 -3.14
C ARG A 68 4.85 12.41 -4.36
N VAL A 69 6.16 12.33 -4.57
CA VAL A 69 6.73 11.58 -5.69
C VAL A 69 6.46 10.08 -5.53
N ILE A 70 6.63 9.54 -4.31
CA ILE A 70 6.32 8.15 -4.00
C ILE A 70 4.83 7.85 -4.19
N GLN A 71 3.94 8.75 -3.79
CA GLN A 71 2.49 8.62 -4.02
C GLN A 71 2.13 8.58 -5.51
N GLN A 72 2.75 9.44 -6.34
CA GLN A 72 2.51 9.44 -7.79
C GLN A 72 2.94 8.13 -8.44
N ILE A 73 4.10 7.60 -8.03
CA ILE A 73 4.61 6.31 -8.50
C ILE A 73 3.72 5.17 -8.00
N GLY A 74 3.26 5.23 -6.75
CA GLY A 74 2.32 4.26 -6.18
C GLY A 74 0.98 4.23 -6.91
N TYR A 75 0.45 5.39 -7.29
CA TYR A 75 -0.76 5.49 -8.11
C TYR A 75 -0.58 4.82 -9.48
N LEU A 76 0.55 5.08 -10.14
CA LEU A 76 0.88 4.42 -11.41
C LEU A 76 1.04 2.90 -11.24
N GLY A 77 1.70 2.46 -10.15
CA GLY A 77 1.88 1.05 -9.82
C GLY A 77 0.56 0.31 -9.56
N LEU A 78 -0.39 0.96 -8.88
CA LEU A 78 -1.72 0.38 -8.63
C LEU A 78 -2.49 0.15 -9.95
N ILE A 79 -2.43 1.11 -10.88
CA ILE A 79 -3.07 0.99 -12.20
C ILE A 79 -2.44 -0.17 -12.99
N LEU A 80 -1.11 -0.24 -13.04
CA LEU A 80 -0.36 -1.30 -13.72
C LEU A 80 -0.67 -2.68 -13.13
N LEU A 81 -0.81 -2.78 -11.80
CA LEU A 81 -1.17 -4.04 -11.13
C LEU A 81 -2.57 -4.53 -11.48
N ILE A 82 -3.56 -3.63 -11.52
CA ILE A 82 -4.92 -3.96 -11.95
C ILE A 82 -4.92 -4.39 -13.42
N TYR A 83 -4.10 -3.75 -14.25
CA TYR A 83 -3.98 -4.08 -15.67
C TYR A 83 -3.43 -5.49 -15.91
N GLU A 84 -2.29 -5.84 -15.30
CA GLU A 84 -1.72 -7.19 -15.38
C GLU A 84 -2.66 -8.25 -14.79
N GLY A 85 -3.28 -7.95 -13.64
CA GLY A 85 -4.27 -8.83 -13.02
C GLY A 85 -5.50 -9.06 -13.89
N GLY A 86 -5.93 -8.05 -14.65
CA GLY A 86 -7.06 -8.13 -15.59
C GLY A 86 -6.72 -8.91 -16.87
N LEU A 87 -5.52 -8.71 -17.43
CA LEU A 87 -5.07 -9.41 -18.63
C LEU A 87 -4.77 -10.89 -18.39
N SER A 88 -4.21 -11.22 -17.23
CA SER A 88 -3.87 -12.60 -16.85
C SER A 88 -5.13 -13.44 -16.56
N THR A 89 -6.28 -12.80 -16.34
CA THR A 89 -7.56 -13.49 -16.14
C THR A 89 -8.18 -13.97 -17.46
N SER A 90 -8.40 -15.28 -17.55
CA SER A 90 -9.13 -15.90 -18.67
C SER A 90 -10.59 -15.46 -18.67
N ILE A 91 -10.95 -14.59 -19.61
CA ILE A 91 -12.33 -14.11 -19.84
C ILE A 91 -13.29 -15.27 -20.16
N GLN A 92 -12.78 -16.37 -20.75
CA GLN A 92 -13.59 -17.55 -21.06
C GLN A 92 -14.00 -18.31 -19.77
N SER A 93 -13.07 -18.47 -18.83
CA SER A 93 -13.35 -19.12 -17.54
C SER A 93 -14.29 -18.28 -16.68
N LEU A 94 -14.13 -16.95 -16.72
CA LEU A 94 -15.01 -16.01 -16.03
C LEU A 94 -16.44 -16.05 -16.58
N LYS A 95 -16.61 -16.09 -17.91
CA LYS A 95 -17.93 -16.19 -18.55
C LYS A 95 -18.64 -17.51 -18.23
N ALA A 96 -17.90 -18.62 -18.18
CA ALA A 96 -18.47 -19.94 -17.88
C ALA A 96 -18.97 -20.08 -16.44
N ASN A 97 -18.38 -19.33 -15.50
CA ASN A 97 -18.70 -19.41 -14.07
C ASN A 97 -19.14 -18.06 -13.48
N ILE A 98 -19.75 -17.20 -14.29
CA ILE A 98 -19.93 -15.79 -13.94
C ILE A 98 -20.79 -15.59 -12.69
N LEU A 99 -21.83 -16.42 -12.49
CA LEU A 99 -22.68 -16.36 -11.30
C LEU A 99 -21.90 -16.74 -10.03
N LEU A 100 -21.10 -17.82 -10.10
CA LEU A 100 -20.37 -18.34 -8.96
C LEU A 100 -19.16 -17.44 -8.61
N SER A 101 -18.49 -16.92 -9.63
CA SER A 101 -17.41 -15.93 -9.49
C SER A 101 -17.91 -14.59 -8.96
N THR A 102 -19.09 -14.13 -9.38
CA THR A 102 -19.68 -12.88 -8.86
C THR A 102 -20.17 -13.05 -7.44
N ALA A 103 -20.83 -14.17 -7.11
CA ALA A 103 -21.27 -14.45 -5.74
C ALA A 103 -20.10 -14.53 -4.75
N VAL A 104 -18.99 -15.19 -5.13
CA VAL A 104 -17.79 -15.25 -4.27
C VAL A 104 -17.10 -13.89 -4.18
N ALA A 105 -17.09 -13.08 -5.24
CA ALA A 105 -16.54 -11.72 -5.19
C ALA A 105 -17.36 -10.80 -4.26
N ILE A 106 -18.69 -10.82 -4.40
CA ILE A 106 -19.60 -10.06 -3.53
C ILE A 106 -19.44 -10.52 -2.09
N THR A 107 -19.49 -11.82 -1.83
CA THR A 107 -19.36 -12.37 -0.47
C THR A 107 -17.97 -12.07 0.10
N GLY A 108 -16.91 -12.19 -0.70
CA GLY A 108 -15.53 -11.91 -0.30
C GLY A 108 -15.27 -10.46 0.10
N VAL A 109 -16.01 -9.49 -0.45
CA VAL A 109 -15.91 -8.06 -0.07
C VAL A 109 -16.93 -7.69 1.01
N CYS A 110 -18.19 -8.11 0.83
CA CYS A 110 -19.28 -7.74 1.75
C CYS A 110 -19.15 -8.41 3.12
N VAL A 111 -18.64 -9.64 3.21
CA VAL A 111 -18.47 -10.33 4.49
C VAL A 111 -17.45 -9.64 5.40
N PRO A 112 -16.19 -9.37 4.99
CA PRO A 112 -15.24 -8.67 5.86
C PRO A 112 -15.70 -7.24 6.17
N MET A 113 -16.30 -6.52 5.20
CA MET A 113 -16.88 -5.19 5.45
C MET A 113 -18.02 -5.23 6.48
N GLY A 114 -18.98 -6.15 6.31
CA GLY A 114 -20.08 -6.33 7.26
C GLY A 114 -19.59 -6.79 8.64
N PHE A 115 -18.58 -7.64 8.68
CA PHE A 115 -17.97 -8.11 9.91
C PHE A 115 -17.30 -6.97 10.70
N SER A 116 -16.66 -6.01 10.04
CA SER A 116 -16.14 -4.80 10.68
C SER A 116 -17.22 -3.99 11.40
N PHE A 117 -18.39 -3.81 10.77
CA PHE A 117 -19.51 -3.09 11.41
C PHE A 117 -20.09 -3.84 12.60
N ILE A 118 -20.22 -5.17 12.51
CA ILE A 118 -20.74 -5.99 13.63
C ILE A 118 -19.77 -5.97 14.82
N LEU A 119 -18.46 -6.04 14.56
CA LEU A 119 -17.43 -5.89 15.60
C LEU A 119 -17.46 -4.51 16.24
N GLU A 120 -17.67 -3.45 15.46
CA GLU A 120 -17.79 -2.09 15.98
C GLU A 120 -19.02 -1.94 16.86
N GLU A 121 -20.18 -2.49 16.46
CA GLU A 121 -21.41 -2.53 17.26
C GLU A 121 -21.23 -3.32 18.57
N LEU A 122 -20.53 -4.47 18.52
CA LEU A 122 -20.23 -5.28 19.71
C LEU A 122 -19.23 -4.61 20.65
N ALA A 123 -18.24 -3.88 20.12
CA ALA A 123 -17.32 -3.05 20.90
C ALA A 123 -18.00 -1.78 21.45
N CYS A 124 -19.07 -1.32 20.80
CA CYS A 124 -19.86 -0.12 21.12
C CYS A 124 -20.98 -0.36 22.15
N VAL A 125 -21.06 -1.54 22.78
CA VAL A 125 -21.86 -1.72 24.01
C VAL A 125 -21.25 -0.96 25.22
N GLY A 126 -20.11 -0.26 25.03
CA GLY A 126 -19.47 0.61 26.01
C GLY A 126 -19.76 2.13 25.92
N HIS A 127 -19.93 2.76 24.74
CA HIS A 127 -20.29 4.19 24.63
C HIS A 127 -20.69 4.64 23.19
N PRO A 128 -21.98 4.94 22.90
CA PRO A 128 -22.50 5.08 21.52
C PRO A 128 -22.40 6.46 20.83
N SER A 129 -21.64 7.43 21.36
CA SER A 129 -21.68 8.82 20.83
C SER A 129 -20.43 9.31 20.06
N SER A 130 -19.35 8.53 20.01
CA SER A 130 -18.07 8.96 19.42
C SER A 130 -17.84 8.46 18.00
N VAL A 131 -18.37 7.29 17.64
CA VAL A 131 -18.09 6.61 16.37
C VAL A 131 -18.83 7.25 15.19
N LEU A 132 -20.14 7.53 15.35
CA LEU A 132 -20.92 8.23 14.32
C LEU A 132 -20.34 9.62 13.99
N ARG A 133 -19.68 10.25 14.97
CA ARG A 133 -19.03 11.54 14.80
C ARG A 133 -17.68 11.41 14.08
N CYS A 134 -16.94 10.32 14.29
CA CYS A 134 -15.68 10.05 13.62
C CYS A 134 -15.90 9.62 12.15
N TRP A 135 -16.89 8.76 11.90
CA TRP A 135 -17.26 8.32 10.56
C TRP A 135 -17.82 9.49 9.70
N CYS A 136 -18.68 10.34 10.30
CA CYS A 136 -19.19 11.54 9.63
C CYS A 136 -18.12 12.65 9.47
N SER A 137 -17.03 12.62 10.23
CA SER A 137 -15.89 13.53 10.06
C SER A 137 -14.90 13.04 9.01
N LEU A 138 -14.79 11.73 8.79
CA LEU A 138 -13.94 11.12 7.77
C LEU A 138 -14.59 11.20 6.38
N GLU A 139 -15.92 11.14 6.28
CA GLU A 139 -16.65 11.27 5.01
C GLU A 139 -16.85 12.73 4.56
N ARG A 140 -16.42 13.72 5.37
CA ARG A 140 -16.54 15.15 5.06
C ARG A 140 -15.19 15.84 4.76
N ASN A 141 -14.07 15.11 4.81
CA ASN A 141 -12.74 15.59 4.45
C ASN A 141 -12.17 14.74 3.32
#